data_AF-A0A7Y2NE53-F1
#
_entry.id   AF-A0A7Y2NE53-F1
#
_cell.length_a   1.000
_cell.length_b   1.000
_cell.length_c   1.000
_cell.angle_alpha   90.00
_cell.angle_beta   90.00
_cell.angle_gamma   90.00
#
_symmetry.space_group_name_H-M   'P 1'
#
loop_
_entity.id
_entity.type
_entity.pdbx_description
1 polymer ?
#
loop_
_entity_poly.entity_id
_entity_poly.type
_entity_poly.pdbx_seq_one_letter_code
_entity_poly.pdbx_strand_id
1 'polypeptide(L)'
;MKSGYRDVEIVGVFTETGIVNSSYLVSMETFEENSVINLESVIAIKLANGVTPDAGRALIEAEAVNLPGLDIRDGIEYREAQEQQVDSILALFQGLLFLAVVIALLGIVNTLVLSIFERTREIGLLRAVGMSRWQVRRMVLWESIVVAVIGGVFGIVIGTFFGIVVVTALGDVGIDTLGVPVGQLLSLLIVAAIAGVLASIGPARRAAKLNVLEAISYE
;
A
#
# COMPACT_ATOMS: atom_id res chain seq x y z
N MET A 1 -26.08 39.17 -8.99
CA MET A 1 -25.65 37.94 -9.69
C MET A 1 -24.19 38.18 -10.11
N LYS A 2 -23.22 37.83 -9.26
CA LYS A 2 -21.78 38.00 -9.53
C LYS A 2 -21.23 36.71 -10.14
N SER A 3 -21.63 36.37 -11.36
CA SER A 3 -21.02 35.26 -12.11
C SER A 3 -20.73 35.71 -13.53
N GLY A 4 -19.45 35.73 -13.90
CA GLY A 4 -18.97 36.11 -15.23
C GLY A 4 -17.44 36.07 -15.28
N TYR A 5 -16.88 35.92 -16.47
CA TYR A 5 -15.43 36.01 -16.67
C TYR A 5 -14.95 37.43 -16.43
N ARG A 6 -13.84 37.58 -15.72
CA ARG A 6 -13.17 38.87 -15.50
C ARG A 6 -11.71 38.75 -15.87
N ASP A 7 -11.23 39.77 -16.56
CA ASP A 7 -9.82 39.91 -16.86
C ASP A 7 -9.09 40.32 -15.58
N VAL A 8 -8.01 39.60 -15.27
CA VAL A 8 -7.12 39.86 -14.13
C VAL A 8 -5.69 39.96 -14.63
N GLU A 9 -4.93 40.90 -14.09
CA GLU A 9 -3.52 41.09 -14.45
C GLU A 9 -2.65 40.05 -13.74
N ILE A 10 -1.78 39.36 -14.49
CA ILE A 10 -0.83 38.40 -13.92
C ILE A 10 0.37 39.19 -13.37
N VAL A 11 0.45 39.28 -12.04
CA VAL A 11 1.51 40.01 -11.33
C VAL A 11 2.73 39.15 -11.00
N GLY A 12 2.63 37.82 -11.12
CA GLY A 12 3.72 36.90 -10.81
C GLY A 12 3.39 35.45 -11.08
N VAL A 13 4.42 34.61 -11.06
CA VAL A 13 4.32 33.14 -11.17
C VAL A 13 5.00 32.54 -9.96
N PHE A 14 4.40 31.51 -9.38
CA PHE A 14 4.94 30.77 -8.24
C PHE A 14 5.09 29.30 -8.60
N THR A 15 5.97 28.61 -7.87
CA THR A 15 6.07 27.15 -7.94
C THR A 15 5.09 26.56 -6.94
N GLU A 16 4.18 25.72 -7.42
CA GLU A 16 3.28 24.97 -6.55
C GLU A 16 4.11 24.14 -5.56
N THR A 17 3.82 24.30 -4.29
CA THR A 17 4.53 23.65 -3.17
C THR A 17 3.61 22.67 -2.43
N GLY A 18 2.45 22.34 -3.00
CA GLY A 18 1.45 21.40 -2.45
C GLY A 18 0.67 21.91 -1.24
N ILE A 19 1.14 22.97 -0.56
CA ILE A 19 0.44 23.60 0.58
C ILE A 19 -0.79 24.39 0.10
N VAL A 20 -0.67 25.05 -1.06
CA VAL A 20 -1.79 25.71 -1.72
C VAL A 20 -2.08 24.96 -3.00
N ASN A 21 -3.14 24.15 -2.99
CA ASN A 21 -3.59 23.36 -4.14
C ASN A 21 -4.49 24.21 -5.03
N SER A 22 -3.95 25.34 -5.51
CA SER A 22 -4.64 26.22 -6.47
C SER A 22 -3.68 26.65 -7.55
N SER A 23 -4.15 26.59 -8.80
CA SER A 23 -3.39 27.01 -9.99
C SER A 23 -3.22 28.52 -10.10
N TYR A 24 -3.91 29.29 -9.25
CA TYR A 24 -3.80 30.73 -9.16
C TYR A 24 -4.00 31.20 -7.72
N LEU A 25 -3.39 32.33 -7.40
CA LEU A 25 -3.59 33.08 -6.17
C LEU A 25 -4.11 34.46 -6.55
N VAL A 26 -5.15 34.92 -5.88
CA VAL A 26 -5.68 36.28 -6.01
C VAL A 26 -5.59 36.99 -4.68
N SER A 27 -5.52 38.32 -4.71
CA SER A 27 -5.58 39.11 -3.49
C SER A 27 -6.92 38.89 -2.78
N MET A 28 -6.93 39.02 -1.46
CA MET A 28 -8.15 38.88 -0.67
C MET A 28 -9.20 39.92 -1.09
N GLU A 29 -8.78 41.15 -1.39
CA GLU A 29 -9.64 42.21 -1.90
C GLU A 29 -10.33 41.80 -3.21
N THR A 30 -9.56 41.28 -4.17
CA THR A 30 -10.11 40.77 -5.44
C THR A 30 -11.06 39.58 -5.22
N PHE A 31 -10.76 38.72 -4.24
CA PHE A 31 -11.61 37.58 -3.90
C PHE A 31 -12.94 38.03 -3.28
N GLU A 32 -12.93 38.89 -2.27
CA GLU A 32 -14.14 39.38 -1.59
C GLU A 32 -15.07 40.18 -2.51
N GLU A 33 -14.50 40.97 -3.42
CA GLU A 33 -15.28 41.73 -4.39
C GLU A 33 -15.99 40.85 -5.42
N ASN A 34 -15.50 39.64 -5.67
CA ASN A 34 -15.95 38.81 -6.79
C ASN A 34 -16.50 37.43 -6.40
N SER A 35 -16.28 36.97 -5.16
CA SER A 35 -16.77 35.68 -4.66
C SER A 35 -18.14 35.79 -3.98
N VAL A 36 -18.98 34.77 -4.18
CA VAL A 36 -20.29 34.62 -3.50
C VAL A 36 -20.15 33.74 -2.24
N ILE A 37 -19.00 33.07 -2.08
CA ILE A 37 -18.72 32.09 -1.04
C ILE A 37 -17.48 32.54 -0.28
N ASN A 38 -17.68 33.06 0.94
CA ASN A 38 -16.59 33.29 1.91
C ASN A 38 -16.38 32.01 2.70
N LEU A 39 -15.55 31.12 2.17
CA LEU A 39 -15.01 30.00 2.93
C LEU A 39 -13.52 30.24 3.10
N GLU A 40 -13.15 31.10 4.06
CA GLU A 40 -11.81 31.05 4.62
C GLU A 40 -11.68 29.73 5.38
N SER A 41 -11.04 28.74 4.76
CA SER A 41 -10.87 27.42 5.38
C SER A 41 -9.55 27.29 6.13
N VAL A 42 -8.54 28.13 5.82
CA VAL A 42 -7.20 28.06 6.42
C VAL A 42 -6.57 29.46 6.49
N ILE A 43 -6.10 29.86 7.67
CA ILE A 43 -5.31 31.08 7.87
C ILE A 43 -3.89 30.68 8.28
N ALA A 44 -2.90 31.05 7.47
CA ALA A 44 -1.50 30.79 7.77
C ALA A 44 -0.87 31.98 8.49
N ILE A 45 -0.36 31.77 9.71
CA ILE A 45 0.29 32.80 10.52
C ILE A 45 1.77 32.47 10.64
N LYS A 46 2.63 33.41 10.25
CA LYS A 46 4.08 33.31 10.46
C LYS A 46 4.47 34.11 11.71
N LEU A 47 5.03 33.43 12.70
CA LEU A 47 5.54 34.08 13.91
C LEU A 47 6.74 34.99 13.59
N ALA A 48 6.82 36.12 14.27
CA ALA A 48 7.96 37.03 14.17
C ALA A 48 9.24 36.39 14.72
N ASN A 49 10.40 36.84 14.23
CA ASN A 49 11.70 36.32 14.66
C ASN A 49 11.88 36.49 16.19
N GLY A 50 12.18 35.40 16.88
CA GLY A 50 12.41 35.38 18.34
C GLY A 50 11.18 35.06 19.19
N VAL A 51 10.00 34.87 18.60
CA VAL A 51 8.80 34.38 19.30
C VAL A 51 8.84 32.85 19.33
N THR A 52 8.71 32.25 20.52
CA THR A 52 8.61 30.80 20.65
C THR A 52 7.22 30.32 20.18
N PRO A 53 7.10 29.08 19.64
CA PRO A 53 5.81 28.52 19.22
C PRO A 53 4.74 28.59 20.32
N ASP A 54 5.10 28.25 21.56
CA ASP A 54 4.17 28.28 22.71
C ASP A 54 3.67 29.69 23.03
N ALA A 55 4.56 30.69 23.00
CA ALA A 55 4.19 32.08 23.24
C ALA A 55 3.32 32.64 22.10
N GLY A 56 3.62 32.26 20.85
CA GLY A 56 2.80 32.60 19.69
C GLY A 56 1.41 31.98 19.76
N ARG A 57 1.31 30.69 20.12
CA ARG A 57 0.04 29.99 20.30
C ARG A 57 -0.81 30.66 21.37
N ALA A 58 -0.25 30.96 22.54
CA ALA A 58 -0.99 31.61 23.62
C ALA A 58 -1.58 32.98 23.21
N LEU A 59 -0.86 33.75 22.39
CA LEU A 59 -1.35 35.03 21.85
C LEU A 59 -2.50 34.83 20.86
N ILE A 60 -2.40 33.82 19.98
CA ILE A 60 -3.44 33.50 18.99
C ILE A 60 -4.68 32.95 19.69
N GLU A 61 -4.52 32.05 20.66
CA GLU A 61 -5.62 31.49 21.44
C GLU A 61 -6.38 32.57 22.23
N ALA A 62 -5.67 33.54 22.80
CA ALA A 62 -6.29 34.66 23.52
C ALA A 62 -7.20 35.51 22.63
N GLU A 63 -6.83 35.69 21.35
CA GLU A 63 -7.64 36.43 20.37
C GLU A 63 -8.75 35.55 19.77
N ALA A 64 -8.47 34.26 19.59
CA ALA A 64 -9.38 33.28 19.02
C ALA A 64 -10.54 32.86 19.95
N VAL A 65 -10.53 33.27 21.23
CA VAL A 65 -11.65 33.05 22.17
C VAL A 65 -13.00 33.52 21.60
N ASN A 66 -12.99 34.53 20.73
CA ASN A 66 -14.20 35.08 20.11
C ASN A 66 -14.68 34.33 18.86
N LEU A 67 -13.94 33.29 18.40
CA LEU A 67 -14.21 32.53 17.19
C LEU A 67 -14.39 31.03 17.49
N PRO A 68 -15.59 30.58 17.90
CA PRO A 68 -15.84 29.18 18.19
C PRO A 68 -15.71 28.32 16.91
N GLY A 69 -14.92 27.23 17.00
CA GLY A 69 -14.68 26.30 15.89
C GLY A 69 -13.35 26.48 15.16
N LEU A 70 -12.50 27.41 15.61
CA LEU A 70 -11.13 27.54 15.10
C LEU A 70 -10.25 26.40 15.60
N ASP A 71 -9.66 25.64 14.69
CA ASP A 71 -8.65 24.62 15.00
C ASP A 71 -7.26 25.21 14.79
N ILE A 72 -6.58 25.54 15.88
CA ILE A 72 -5.25 26.15 15.86
C ILE A 72 -4.24 25.03 15.88
N ARG A 73 -3.50 24.88 14.78
CA ARG A 73 -2.41 23.91 14.66
C ARG A 73 -1.10 24.62 14.42
N ASP A 74 -0.05 24.19 15.11
CA ASP A 74 1.30 24.57 14.73
C ASP A 74 1.79 23.74 13.52
N GLY A 75 2.98 24.08 13.02
CA GLY A 75 3.55 23.38 11.87
C GLY A 75 3.92 21.91 12.14
N ILE A 76 4.09 21.51 13.39
CA ILE A 76 4.38 20.11 13.78
C ILE A 76 3.06 19.33 13.84
N GLU A 77 2.06 19.84 14.55
CA GLU A 77 0.73 19.23 14.64
C GLU A 77 0.07 19.12 13.27
N TYR A 78 0.25 20.12 12.41
CA TYR A 78 -0.24 20.04 11.02
C TYR A 78 0.44 18.91 10.24
N ARG A 79 1.76 18.71 10.41
CA ARG A 79 2.49 17.61 9.78
C ARG A 79 2.06 16.26 10.34
N GLU A 80 1.95 16.13 11.66
CA GLU A 80 1.50 14.90 12.32
C GLU A 80 0.07 14.52 11.88
N ALA A 81 -0.84 15.49 11.76
CA ALA A 81 -2.19 15.24 11.25
C ALA A 81 -2.19 14.74 9.80
N GLN A 82 -1.31 15.29 8.94
CA GLN A 82 -1.14 14.84 7.56
C GLN A 82 -0.54 13.42 7.50
N GLU A 83 0.50 13.16 8.29
CA GLU A 83 1.12 11.83 8.40
C GLU A 83 0.09 10.79 8.88
N GLN A 84 -0.69 11.11 9.91
CA GLN A 84 -1.70 10.20 10.47
C GLN A 84 -2.82 9.88 9.46
N GLN A 85 -3.18 10.84 8.61
CA GLN A 85 -4.15 10.61 7.53
C GLN A 85 -3.58 9.65 6.48
N VAL A 86 -2.32 9.85 6.07
CA VAL A 86 -1.61 8.94 5.15
C VAL A 86 -1.47 7.55 5.76
N ASP A 87 -1.02 7.46 7.01
CA ASP A 87 -0.85 6.19 7.74
C ASP A 87 -2.15 5.43 7.86
N SER A 88 -3.28 6.11 8.10
CA SER A 88 -4.60 5.48 8.16
C SER A 88 -4.98 4.84 6.82
N ILE A 89 -4.71 5.52 5.71
CA ILE A 89 -4.94 4.99 4.35
C ILE A 89 -4.01 3.79 4.09
N LEU A 90 -2.72 3.92 4.44
CA LEU A 90 -1.74 2.84 4.29
C LEU A 90 -2.11 1.61 5.14
N ALA A 91 -2.61 1.81 6.36
CA ALA A 91 -3.07 0.74 7.24
C ALA A 91 -4.25 -0.03 6.63
N LEU A 92 -5.20 0.66 5.99
CA LEU A 92 -6.29 0.01 5.25
C LEU A 92 -5.76 -0.86 4.12
N PHE A 93 -4.86 -0.32 3.28
CA PHE A 93 -4.22 -1.10 2.22
C PHE A 93 -3.42 -2.29 2.78
N GLN A 94 -2.74 -2.13 3.91
CA GLN A 94 -2.01 -3.20 4.56
C GLN A 94 -2.93 -4.32 5.06
N GLY A 95 -4.12 -3.98 5.57
CA GLY A 95 -5.17 -4.94 5.89
C GLY A 95 -5.66 -5.71 4.66
N LEU A 96 -5.91 -5.02 3.54
CA LEU A 96 -6.29 -5.65 2.27
C LEU A 96 -5.18 -6.57 1.73
N LEU A 97 -3.91 -6.14 1.81
CA LEU A 97 -2.75 -6.94 1.41
C LEU A 97 -2.65 -8.21 2.25
N PHE A 98 -2.84 -8.11 3.56
CA PHE A 98 -2.86 -9.27 4.44
C PHE A 98 -3.95 -10.27 4.02
N LEU A 99 -5.17 -9.80 3.76
CA LEU A 99 -6.27 -10.64 3.28
C LEU A 99 -5.93 -11.30 1.92
N ALA A 100 -5.37 -10.53 0.99
CA ALA A 100 -4.95 -11.04 -0.32
C ALA A 100 -3.91 -12.17 -0.18
N VAL A 101 -2.94 -12.01 0.72
CA VAL A 101 -1.95 -13.06 1.01
C VAL A 101 -2.62 -14.31 1.57
N VAL A 102 -3.57 -14.17 2.50
CA VAL A 102 -4.33 -15.33 3.03
C VAL A 102 -5.07 -16.07 1.92
N ILE A 103 -5.77 -15.34 1.05
CA ILE A 103 -6.50 -15.92 -0.09
C ILE A 103 -5.52 -16.63 -1.05
N ALA A 104 -4.38 -16.01 -1.36
CA ALA A 104 -3.36 -16.61 -2.21
C ALA A 104 -2.81 -17.93 -1.61
N LEU A 105 -2.58 -17.98 -0.30
CA LEU A 105 -2.10 -19.19 0.37
C LEU A 105 -3.13 -20.32 0.32
N LEU A 106 -4.42 -20.02 0.49
CA LEU A 106 -5.49 -21.00 0.30
C LEU A 106 -5.53 -21.51 -1.14
N GLY A 107 -5.31 -20.62 -2.12
CA GLY A 107 -5.15 -20.97 -3.52
C GLY A 107 -4.02 -21.99 -3.73
N ILE A 108 -2.82 -21.72 -3.21
CA ILE A 108 -1.67 -22.63 -3.28
C ILE A 108 -2.01 -23.99 -2.67
N VAL A 109 -2.63 -24.02 -1.49
CA VAL A 109 -3.04 -25.27 -0.84
C VAL A 109 -3.98 -26.06 -1.74
N ASN A 110 -5.00 -25.41 -2.30
CA ASN A 110 -5.97 -26.07 -3.17
C ASN A 110 -5.33 -26.62 -4.45
N THR A 111 -4.45 -25.85 -5.09
CA THR A 111 -3.71 -26.30 -6.27
C THR A 111 -2.83 -27.51 -5.98
N LEU A 112 -2.10 -27.50 -4.86
CA LEU A 112 -1.25 -28.63 -4.48
C LEU A 112 -2.05 -29.87 -4.14
N VAL A 113 -3.16 -29.71 -3.40
CA VAL A 113 -4.05 -30.81 -3.07
C VAL A 113 -4.61 -31.46 -4.34
N LEU A 114 -5.10 -30.65 -5.29
CA LEU A 114 -5.59 -31.12 -6.58
C LEU A 114 -4.49 -31.86 -7.36
N SER A 115 -3.31 -31.27 -7.51
CA SER A 115 -2.19 -31.88 -8.24
C SER A 115 -1.74 -33.21 -7.62
N ILE A 116 -1.74 -33.32 -6.29
CA ILE A 116 -1.44 -34.57 -5.59
C ILE A 116 -2.51 -35.62 -5.90
N PHE A 117 -3.80 -35.25 -5.89
CA PHE A 117 -4.88 -36.17 -6.20
C PHE A 117 -4.74 -36.73 -7.63
N GLU A 118 -4.52 -35.87 -8.61
CA GLU A 118 -4.30 -36.25 -10.01
C GLU A 118 -3.10 -37.19 -10.20
N ARG A 119 -2.04 -37.00 -9.41
CA ARG A 119 -0.77 -37.76 -9.51
C ARG A 119 -0.63 -38.86 -8.46
N THR A 120 -1.71 -39.26 -7.79
CA THR A 120 -1.67 -40.27 -6.71
C THR A 120 -1.04 -41.59 -7.17
N ARG A 121 -1.37 -42.06 -8.39
CA ARG A 121 -0.84 -43.31 -8.96
C ARG A 121 0.66 -43.22 -9.24
N GLU A 122 1.14 -42.09 -9.76
CA GLU A 122 2.57 -41.85 -10.00
C GLU A 122 3.35 -41.87 -8.68
N ILE A 123 2.85 -41.17 -7.66
CA ILE A 123 3.46 -41.12 -6.32
C ILE A 123 3.47 -42.53 -5.69
N GLY A 124 2.38 -43.29 -5.85
CA GLY A 124 2.28 -44.68 -5.42
C GLY A 124 3.32 -45.59 -6.07
N LEU A 125 3.49 -45.48 -7.39
CA LEU A 125 4.49 -46.25 -8.15
C LEU A 125 5.92 -45.88 -7.74
N LEU A 126 6.24 -44.58 -7.62
CA LEU A 126 7.56 -44.13 -7.16
C LEU A 126 7.88 -44.66 -5.76
N ARG A 127 6.88 -44.71 -4.86
CA ARG A 127 7.03 -45.29 -3.53
C ARG A 127 7.20 -46.81 -3.56
N ALA A 128 6.58 -47.52 -4.51
CA ALA A 128 6.77 -48.96 -4.69
C ALA A 128 8.20 -49.30 -5.19
N VAL A 129 8.80 -48.43 -5.99
CA VAL A 129 10.19 -48.56 -6.48
C VAL A 129 11.23 -48.12 -5.42
N GLY A 130 10.79 -47.64 -4.26
CA GLY A 130 11.66 -47.37 -3.10
C GLY A 130 11.77 -45.90 -2.69
N MET A 131 10.99 -44.99 -3.28
CA MET A 131 10.99 -43.57 -2.87
C MET A 131 10.52 -43.42 -1.42
N SER A 132 11.34 -42.76 -0.60
CA SER A 132 11.01 -42.54 0.80
C SER A 132 9.94 -41.47 0.99
N ARG A 133 9.22 -41.53 2.11
CA ARG A 133 8.24 -40.50 2.51
C ARG A 133 8.84 -39.10 2.57
N TRP A 134 10.13 -39.00 2.91
CA TRP A 134 10.84 -37.72 3.00
C TRP A 134 11.15 -37.14 1.61
N GLN A 135 11.50 -37.99 0.64
CA GLN A 135 11.69 -37.57 -0.74
C GLN A 135 10.39 -37.06 -1.36
N VAL A 136 9.24 -37.72 -1.09
CA VAL A 136 7.92 -37.24 -1.54
C VAL A 136 7.60 -35.87 -0.94
N ARG A 137 7.83 -35.67 0.37
CA ARG A 137 7.64 -34.35 1.00
C ARG A 137 8.48 -33.27 0.35
N ARG A 138 9.76 -33.56 0.10
CA ARG A 138 10.69 -32.60 -0.49
C ARG A 138 10.32 -32.24 -1.91
N MET A 139 9.82 -33.19 -2.69
CA MET A 139 9.28 -32.95 -4.04
C MET A 139 8.12 -31.94 -4.00
N VAL A 140 7.10 -32.18 -3.15
CA VAL A 140 5.94 -31.29 -3.01
C VAL A 140 6.36 -29.90 -2.49
N LEU A 141 7.31 -29.84 -1.56
CA LEU A 141 7.88 -28.57 -1.07
C LEU A 141 8.53 -27.78 -2.21
N TRP A 142 9.31 -28.43 -3.07
CA TRP A 142 9.95 -27.78 -4.22
C TRP A 142 8.94 -27.28 -5.25
N GLU A 143 7.90 -28.06 -5.56
CA GLU A 143 6.80 -27.59 -6.43
C GLU A 143 6.17 -26.32 -5.86
N SER A 144 5.87 -26.30 -4.56
CA SER A 144 5.29 -25.14 -3.92
C SER A 144 6.21 -23.93 -3.89
N ILE A 145 7.52 -24.11 -3.65
CA ILE A 145 8.50 -23.02 -3.68
C ILE A 145 8.56 -22.42 -5.07
N VAL A 146 8.60 -23.25 -6.12
CA VAL A 146 8.65 -22.78 -7.51
C VAL A 146 7.41 -21.96 -7.84
N VAL A 147 6.22 -22.45 -7.48
CA VAL A 147 4.96 -21.70 -7.69
C VAL A 147 4.97 -20.37 -6.93
N ALA A 148 5.40 -20.38 -5.67
CA ALA A 148 5.46 -19.16 -4.84
C ALA A 148 6.48 -18.14 -5.37
N VAL A 149 7.65 -18.59 -5.82
CA VAL A 149 8.70 -17.73 -6.38
C VAL A 149 8.25 -17.15 -7.72
N ILE A 150 7.68 -17.96 -8.62
CA ILE A 150 7.16 -17.47 -9.90
C ILE A 150 6.07 -16.43 -9.64
N GLY A 151 5.09 -16.74 -8.77
CA GLY A 151 4.05 -15.79 -8.38
C GLY A 151 4.62 -14.51 -7.77
N GLY A 152 5.64 -14.62 -6.91
CA GLY A 152 6.34 -13.49 -6.31
C GLY A 152 7.07 -12.62 -7.33
N VAL A 153 7.78 -13.23 -8.29
CA VAL A 153 8.44 -12.51 -9.38
C VAL A 153 7.41 -11.75 -10.23
N PHE A 154 6.34 -12.41 -10.65
CA PHE A 154 5.27 -11.74 -11.40
C PHE A 154 4.60 -10.63 -10.59
N GLY A 155 4.35 -10.86 -9.30
CA GLY A 155 3.81 -9.86 -8.39
C GLY A 155 4.72 -8.63 -8.26
N ILE A 156 6.03 -8.83 -8.14
CA ILE A 156 7.02 -7.74 -8.10
C ILE A 156 7.04 -6.99 -9.42
N VAL A 157 7.09 -7.68 -10.56
CA VAL A 157 7.14 -7.04 -11.89
C VAL A 157 5.88 -6.20 -12.13
N ILE A 158 4.71 -6.80 -11.93
CA ILE A 158 3.42 -6.15 -12.15
C ILE A 158 3.20 -5.03 -11.13
N GLY A 159 3.48 -5.28 -9.85
CA GLY A 159 3.34 -4.29 -8.78
C GLY A 159 4.27 -3.09 -8.95
N THR A 160 5.52 -3.33 -9.36
CA THR A 160 6.47 -2.25 -9.68
C THR A 160 6.01 -1.46 -10.89
N PHE A 161 5.54 -2.13 -11.94
CA PHE A 161 4.99 -1.47 -13.13
C PHE A 161 3.82 -0.54 -12.77
N PHE A 162 2.83 -1.04 -12.03
CA PHE A 162 1.70 -0.21 -11.58
C PHE A 162 2.14 0.89 -10.61
N GLY A 163 3.09 0.61 -9.71
CA GLY A 163 3.63 1.62 -8.80
C GLY A 163 4.28 2.79 -9.55
N ILE A 164 5.07 2.50 -10.59
CA ILE A 164 5.66 3.53 -11.46
C ILE A 164 4.55 4.33 -12.14
N VAL A 165 3.54 3.66 -12.73
CA VAL A 165 2.42 4.34 -13.40
C VAL A 165 1.69 5.29 -12.46
N VAL A 166 1.39 4.85 -11.24
CA VAL A 166 0.70 5.67 -10.23
C VAL A 166 1.54 6.88 -9.83
N VAL A 167 2.83 6.71 -9.54
CA VAL A 167 3.71 7.84 -9.19
C VAL A 167 3.81 8.82 -10.36
N THR A 168 3.99 8.32 -11.59
CA THR A 168 4.01 9.21 -12.77
C THR A 168 2.71 9.97 -12.99
N ALA A 169 1.57 9.35 -12.67
CA ALA A 169 0.25 9.99 -12.77
C ALA A 169 -0.01 11.01 -11.66
N LEU A 170 0.69 10.88 -10.52
CA LEU A 170 0.59 11.78 -9.36
C LEU A 170 1.71 12.84 -9.33
N GLY A 171 2.58 12.87 -10.35
CA GLY A 171 3.66 13.86 -10.45
C GLY A 171 3.16 15.30 -10.40
N ASP A 172 1.98 15.56 -10.99
CA ASP A 172 1.35 16.89 -11.00
C ASP A 172 0.87 17.34 -9.61
N VAL A 173 0.75 16.43 -8.64
CA VAL A 173 0.33 16.73 -7.25
C VAL A 173 1.52 16.71 -6.28
N GLY A 174 2.75 16.77 -6.81
CA GLY A 174 3.98 16.84 -6.01
C GLY A 174 4.50 15.48 -5.52
N ILE A 175 4.02 14.37 -6.07
CA ILE A 175 4.57 13.02 -5.83
C ILE A 175 5.41 12.61 -7.05
N ASP A 176 6.63 13.12 -7.12
CA ASP A 176 7.56 12.96 -8.25
C ASP A 176 8.79 12.09 -7.90
N THR A 177 8.94 11.70 -6.63
CA THR A 177 10.06 10.89 -6.17
C THR A 177 9.85 9.39 -6.45
N LEU A 178 10.52 8.89 -7.50
CA LEU A 178 10.56 7.47 -7.81
C LEU A 178 11.72 6.78 -7.06
N GLY A 179 11.37 6.02 -6.02
CA GLY A 179 12.30 5.12 -5.33
C GLY A 179 11.84 3.68 -5.45
N VAL A 180 12.58 2.82 -6.16
CA VAL A 180 12.30 1.37 -6.20
C VAL A 180 13.17 0.67 -5.14
N PRO A 181 12.61 0.23 -4.00
CA PRO A 181 13.39 -0.33 -2.91
C PRO A 181 13.74 -1.80 -3.21
N VAL A 182 14.78 -2.03 -4.01
CA VAL A 182 15.20 -3.37 -4.46
C VAL A 182 15.41 -4.33 -3.27
N GLY A 183 15.98 -3.84 -2.16
CA GLY A 183 16.16 -4.64 -0.94
C GLY A 183 14.83 -5.13 -0.34
N GLN A 184 13.80 -4.28 -0.34
CA GLN A 184 12.48 -4.64 0.16
C GLN A 184 11.77 -5.62 -0.80
N LEU A 185 11.91 -5.43 -2.11
CA LEU A 185 11.40 -6.38 -3.11
C LEU A 185 12.02 -7.78 -2.95
N LEU A 186 13.34 -7.85 -2.71
CA LEU A 186 14.00 -9.12 -2.44
C LEU A 186 13.51 -9.76 -1.14
N SER A 187 13.31 -8.97 -0.07
CA SER A 187 12.74 -9.50 1.17
C SER A 187 11.32 -10.05 0.98
N LEU A 188 10.49 -9.42 0.13
CA LEU A 188 9.15 -9.89 -0.20
C LEU A 188 9.20 -11.22 -0.95
N LEU A 189 10.16 -11.42 -1.85
CA LEU A 189 10.36 -12.69 -2.53
C LEU A 189 10.70 -13.82 -1.54
N ILE A 190 11.57 -13.52 -0.56
CA ILE A 190 11.94 -14.47 0.50
C ILE A 190 10.70 -14.81 1.34
N VAL A 191 9.92 -13.80 1.75
CA VAL A 191 8.68 -13.99 2.49
C VAL A 191 7.67 -14.84 1.70
N ALA A 192 7.52 -14.60 0.40
CA ALA A 192 6.65 -15.39 -0.47
C ALA A 192 7.10 -16.86 -0.53
N ALA A 193 8.40 -17.13 -0.67
CA ALA A 193 8.94 -18.47 -0.65
C ALA A 193 8.67 -19.18 0.70
N ILE A 194 8.88 -18.48 1.83
CA ILE A 194 8.56 -18.99 3.17
C ILE A 194 7.06 -19.30 3.28
N ALA A 195 6.20 -18.40 2.80
CA ALA A 195 4.77 -18.59 2.84
C ALA A 195 4.31 -19.81 2.00
N GLY A 196 4.92 -20.02 0.82
CA GLY A 196 4.71 -21.23 0.01
C GLY A 196 5.14 -22.51 0.74
N VAL A 197 6.30 -22.49 1.41
CA VAL A 197 6.73 -23.60 2.27
C VAL A 197 5.69 -23.89 3.35
N LEU A 198 5.20 -22.86 4.06
CA LEU A 198 4.20 -23.01 5.11
C LEU A 198 2.88 -23.58 4.59
N ALA A 199 2.40 -23.07 3.44
CA ALA A 199 1.18 -23.55 2.79
C ALA A 199 1.28 -25.04 2.38
N SER A 200 2.43 -25.47 1.90
CA SER A 200 2.63 -26.84 1.40
C SER A 200 2.88 -27.89 2.48
N ILE A 201 3.07 -27.51 3.76
CA ILE A 201 3.29 -28.47 4.86
C ILE A 201 2.14 -29.49 4.97
N GLY A 202 0.89 -29.01 4.92
CA GLY A 202 -0.30 -29.86 5.00
C GLY A 202 -0.39 -30.85 3.82
N PRO A 203 -0.42 -30.35 2.57
CA PRO A 203 -0.44 -31.18 1.36
C PRO A 203 0.73 -32.17 1.29
N ALA A 204 1.97 -31.73 1.57
CA ALA A 204 3.15 -32.59 1.54
C ALA A 204 3.08 -33.75 2.55
N ARG A 205 2.51 -33.50 3.74
CA ARG A 205 2.27 -34.56 4.72
C ARG A 205 1.21 -35.55 4.23
N ARG A 206 0.17 -35.07 3.55
CA ARG A 206 -0.89 -35.92 2.97
C ARG A 206 -0.33 -36.81 1.87
N ALA A 207 0.40 -36.24 0.90
CA ALA A 207 1.05 -37.00 -0.18
C ALA A 207 1.97 -38.11 0.34
N ALA A 208 2.79 -37.81 1.35
CA ALA A 208 3.71 -38.78 1.92
C ALA A 208 3.03 -39.92 2.71
N LYS A 209 1.78 -39.74 3.14
CA LYS A 209 1.00 -40.74 3.88
C LYS A 209 0.12 -41.62 2.98
N LEU A 210 0.01 -41.33 1.68
CA LEU A 210 -0.76 -42.14 0.75
C LEU A 210 -0.29 -43.61 0.80
N ASN A 211 -1.23 -44.54 1.00
CA ASN A 211 -0.93 -45.97 1.07
C ASN A 211 -0.83 -46.56 -0.33
N VAL A 212 0.31 -47.18 -0.61
CA VAL A 212 0.65 -47.75 -1.92
C VAL A 212 -0.32 -48.85 -2.35
N LEU A 213 -0.91 -49.57 -1.40
CA LEU A 213 -1.85 -50.67 -1.67
C LEU A 213 -3.27 -50.18 -2.01
N GLU A 214 -3.72 -49.08 -1.39
CA GLU A 214 -5.05 -48.51 -1.60
C GLU A 214 -5.17 -47.80 -2.97
N ALA A 215 -4.03 -47.31 -3.49
CA ALA A 215 -3.94 -46.69 -4.81
C ALA A 215 -3.98 -47.70 -5.98
N ILE A 216 -3.81 -49.00 -5.70
CA ILE A 216 -3.84 -50.07 -6.69
C ILE A 216 -5.13 -50.89 -6.56
N SER A 217 -5.77 -50.88 -5.39
CA SER A 217 -7.01 -51.63 -5.12
C SER A 217 -8.30 -50.85 -5.37
N TYR A 218 -8.24 -49.58 -5.80
CA TYR A 218 -9.43 -48.83 -6.23
C TYR A 218 -9.77 -49.21 -7.68
N GLU A 219 -10.34 -50.40 -7.83
CA GLU A 219 -11.24 -50.82 -8.92
C GLU A 219 -12.57 -51.25 -8.30
#